data_AF-A0A1M2VA74-F1
#
_entry.id   AF-A0A1M2VA74-F1
#
_cell.length_a   1.000
_cell.length_b   1.000
_cell.length_c   1.000
_cell.angle_alpha   90.00
_cell.angle_beta   90.00
_cell.angle_gamma   90.00
#
_symmetry.space_group_name_H-M   'P 1'
#
loop_
_entity.id
_entity.type
_entity.pdbx_description
1 polymer ?
#
loop_
_entity_poly.entity_id
_entity_poly.type
_entity_poly.pdbx_seq_one_letter_code
_entity_poly.pdbx_strand_id
1 'polypeptide(L)'
;MPERPSLRIASGNFLHVPILAGTNNNEGTVFSGSVRGLNVPAVQENATFDTFIKNLLIDPTTVTQDVLDTINSLYPLNDPSLGAPFNTGDSLFDRAEAWYTDNMYLAARRLLFNKAAPLQPLFAFAFREFIPGNDPSLGVFHGSELELLFGHFPAVEQAFAKQMADFYVNFINDLNPGAPWPQFTLQTKQVLQLMRDNITAIPDDFNLQKTTFLDSTHVLGEFQK
;
A
#
# COMPACT_ATOMS: atom_id res chain seq x y z
N MET A 1 12.49 5.92 19.34
CA MET A 1 11.05 6.08 19.65
C MET A 1 10.77 5.33 20.94
N PRO A 2 10.11 5.92 21.95
CA PRO A 2 9.90 5.28 23.25
C PRO A 2 8.85 4.15 23.23
N GLU A 3 8.06 4.03 22.15
CA GLU A 3 7.06 2.99 21.95
C GLU A 3 6.98 2.61 20.46
N ARG A 4 6.36 1.46 20.15
CA ARG A 4 6.11 1.03 18.76
C ARG A 4 5.12 1.98 18.06
N PRO A 5 5.29 2.31 16.77
CA PRO A 5 4.37 3.15 16.02
C PRO A 5 2.90 2.69 16.10
N SER A 6 2.63 1.39 16.01
CA SER A 6 1.26 0.86 16.15
C SER A 6 0.62 1.22 17.50
N LEU A 7 1.37 1.17 18.61
CA LEU A 7 0.90 1.54 19.95
C LEU A 7 0.65 3.04 20.08
N ARG A 8 1.52 3.85 19.46
CA ARG A 8 1.33 5.30 19.37
C ARG A 8 0.06 5.65 18.58
N ILE A 9 -0.17 4.97 17.47
CA ILE A 9 -1.42 5.11 16.69
C ILE A 9 -2.59 4.69 17.58
N ALA A 10 -2.58 3.48 18.14
CA ALA A 10 -3.68 2.95 18.94
C ALA A 10 -4.09 3.87 20.10
N SER A 11 -3.12 4.49 20.78
CA SER A 11 -3.38 5.46 21.86
C SER A 11 -3.89 6.82 21.38
N GLY A 12 -3.68 7.18 20.11
CA GLY A 12 -3.99 8.53 19.58
C GLY A 12 -2.91 9.56 19.91
N ASN A 13 -1.77 9.15 20.49
CA ASN A 13 -0.69 10.01 20.93
C ASN A 13 0.27 10.39 19.78
N PHE A 14 -0.29 10.89 18.69
CA PHE A 14 0.43 11.46 17.57
C PHE A 14 0.02 12.92 17.36
N LEU A 15 0.77 13.67 16.56
CA LEU A 15 0.44 15.07 16.28
C LEU A 15 -0.86 15.16 15.47
N HIS A 16 -1.78 16.02 15.93
CA HIS A 16 -3.07 16.20 15.29
C HIS A 16 -3.01 17.29 14.22
N VAL A 17 -2.56 16.91 13.03
CA VAL A 17 -2.42 17.81 11.87
C VAL A 17 -3.10 17.21 10.64
N PRO A 18 -3.56 18.01 9.68
CA PRO A 18 -4.06 17.49 8.42
C PRO A 18 -3.05 16.55 7.75
N ILE A 19 -3.51 15.42 7.22
CA ILE A 19 -2.65 14.47 6.49
C ILE A 19 -3.21 14.22 5.10
N LEU A 20 -2.32 14.33 4.11
CA LEU A 20 -2.49 13.78 2.77
C LEU A 20 -1.52 12.60 2.62
N ALA A 21 -2.03 11.40 2.33
CA ALA A 21 -1.20 10.22 2.13
C ALA A 21 -1.91 9.20 1.25
N GLY A 22 -1.18 8.30 0.63
CA GLY A 22 -1.76 7.28 -0.23
C GLY A 22 -0.83 6.12 -0.45
N THR A 23 -1.23 5.26 -1.38
CA THR A 23 -0.44 4.10 -1.79
C THR A 23 -0.51 3.92 -3.29
N ASN A 24 0.56 3.41 -3.86
CA ASN A 24 0.59 2.92 -5.24
C ASN A 24 -0.04 1.52 -5.32
N ASN A 25 -0.50 1.12 -6.50
CA ASN A 25 -1.20 -0.17 -6.65
C ASN A 25 -0.28 -1.38 -6.43
N ASN A 26 1.02 -1.25 -6.73
CA ASN A 26 2.00 -2.33 -6.68
C ASN A 26 3.26 -1.92 -5.88
N GLU A 27 3.08 -1.32 -4.70
CA GLU A 27 4.19 -0.84 -3.85
C GLU A 27 5.30 -1.89 -3.63
N GLY A 28 4.91 -3.16 -3.49
CA GLY A 28 5.80 -4.25 -3.12
C GLY A 28 6.76 -4.72 -4.22
N THR A 29 6.53 -4.38 -5.49
CA THR A 29 7.26 -5.03 -6.61
C THR A 29 8.76 -4.76 -6.57
N VAL A 30 9.18 -3.56 -6.17
CA VAL A 30 10.61 -3.22 -6.02
C VAL A 30 11.25 -3.83 -4.77
N PHE A 31 10.45 -4.24 -3.78
CA PHE A 31 10.92 -4.81 -2.51
C PHE A 31 10.92 -6.34 -2.50
N SER A 32 10.21 -6.98 -3.42
CA SER A 32 10.13 -8.43 -3.55
C SER A 32 11.13 -9.03 -4.56
N GLY A 33 12.12 -8.25 -5.01
CA GLY A 33 13.08 -8.67 -6.03
C GLY A 33 13.90 -9.92 -5.65
N SER A 34 14.08 -10.22 -4.36
CA SER A 34 14.82 -11.41 -3.90
C SER A 34 14.14 -12.72 -4.21
N VAL A 35 12.82 -12.71 -4.46
CA VAL A 35 12.04 -13.92 -4.82
C VAL A 35 11.65 -13.97 -6.29
N ARG A 36 12.02 -12.95 -7.07
CA ARG A 36 11.68 -12.84 -8.49
C ARG A 36 12.46 -13.84 -9.34
N GLY A 37 11.75 -14.59 -10.19
CA GLY A 37 12.30 -15.59 -11.08
C GLY A 37 12.88 -16.80 -10.37
N LEU A 38 12.59 -17.00 -9.08
CA LEU A 38 13.07 -18.17 -8.35
C LEU A 38 12.28 -19.41 -8.77
N ASN A 39 13.00 -20.41 -9.31
CA ASN A 39 12.41 -21.70 -9.64
C ASN A 39 12.26 -22.58 -8.39
N VAL A 40 11.16 -22.39 -7.67
CA VAL A 40 10.82 -23.14 -6.45
C VAL A 40 9.70 -24.14 -6.77
N PRO A 41 9.79 -25.42 -6.36
CA PRO A 41 8.68 -26.35 -6.47
C PRO A 41 7.45 -25.85 -5.70
N ALA A 42 6.24 -26.01 -6.24
CA ALA A 42 5.00 -25.53 -5.59
C ALA A 42 4.86 -25.99 -4.12
N VAL A 43 5.33 -27.20 -3.79
CA VAL A 43 5.31 -27.75 -2.42
C VAL A 43 6.23 -27.01 -1.43
N GLN A 44 7.16 -26.20 -1.92
CA GLN A 44 8.10 -25.40 -1.12
C GLN A 44 7.75 -23.90 -1.13
N GLU A 45 6.79 -23.48 -1.96
CA GLU A 45 6.52 -22.05 -2.18
C GLU A 45 6.04 -21.33 -0.91
N ASN A 46 5.16 -21.95 -0.11
CA ASN A 46 4.77 -21.39 1.20
C ASN A 46 5.97 -21.25 2.13
N ALA A 47 6.85 -22.24 2.20
CA ALA A 47 8.05 -22.16 3.05
C ALA A 47 9.01 -21.05 2.59
N THR A 48 9.15 -20.86 1.27
CA THR A 48 9.95 -19.76 0.70
C THR A 48 9.31 -18.40 0.96
N PHE A 49 7.99 -18.30 0.83
CA PHE A 49 7.25 -17.08 1.11
C PHE A 49 7.31 -16.72 2.61
N ASP A 50 7.11 -17.68 3.50
CA ASP A 50 7.28 -17.50 4.96
C ASP A 50 8.70 -17.04 5.31
N THR A 51 9.70 -17.59 4.62
CA THR A 51 11.11 -17.19 4.80
C THR A 51 11.32 -15.75 4.32
N PHE A 52 10.75 -15.37 3.17
CA PHE A 52 10.76 -13.98 2.69
C PHE A 52 10.18 -13.03 3.73
N ILE A 53 9.00 -13.33 4.29
CA ILE A 53 8.35 -12.52 5.33
C ILE A 53 9.24 -12.39 6.57
N LYS A 54 9.74 -13.52 7.09
CA LYS A 54 10.59 -13.55 8.28
C LYS A 54 11.86 -12.73 8.12
N ASN A 55 12.47 -12.75 6.94
CA ASN A 55 13.68 -11.99 6.64
C ASN A 55 13.48 -10.47 6.64
N LEU A 56 12.22 -9.99 6.61
CA LEU A 56 11.89 -8.57 6.71
C LEU A 56 11.74 -8.08 8.15
N LEU A 57 11.72 -9.00 9.13
CA LEU A 57 11.46 -8.68 10.53
C LEU A 57 12.76 -8.61 11.32
N ILE A 58 12.82 -7.67 12.26
CA ILE A 58 13.95 -7.53 13.19
C ILE A 58 14.10 -8.78 14.06
N ASP A 59 12.97 -9.27 14.56
CA ASP A 59 12.89 -10.51 15.33
C ASP A 59 11.81 -11.41 14.72
N PRO A 60 12.18 -12.37 13.85
CA PRO A 60 11.21 -13.28 13.25
C PRO A 60 10.71 -14.35 14.23
N THR A 61 11.30 -14.47 15.43
CA THR A 61 10.90 -15.50 16.42
C THR A 61 9.56 -15.19 17.08
N THR A 62 9.09 -13.95 16.96
CA THR A 62 7.78 -13.54 17.47
C THR A 62 6.62 -13.89 16.56
N VAL A 63 6.87 -14.34 15.31
CA VAL A 63 5.80 -14.71 14.37
C VAL A 63 5.44 -16.18 14.53
N THR A 64 4.17 -16.45 14.83
CA THR A 64 3.66 -17.81 14.97
C THR A 64 3.33 -18.44 13.61
N GLN A 65 3.24 -19.77 13.60
CA GLN A 65 2.89 -20.49 12.38
C GLN A 65 1.44 -20.23 11.94
N ASP A 66 0.50 -20.03 12.87
CA ASP A 66 -0.90 -19.77 12.50
C ASP A 66 -1.09 -18.41 11.82
N VAL A 67 -0.27 -17.40 12.17
CA VAL A 67 -0.21 -16.13 11.44
C VAL A 67 0.28 -16.35 10.02
N LEU A 68 1.36 -17.12 9.83
CA LEU A 68 1.89 -17.45 8.50
C LEU A 68 0.90 -18.29 7.68
N ASP A 69 0.22 -19.26 8.30
CA ASP A 69 -0.79 -20.09 7.64
C ASP A 69 -1.97 -19.24 7.14
N THR A 70 -2.36 -18.23 7.94
CA THR A 70 -3.40 -17.26 7.55
C THR A 70 -2.92 -16.35 6.42
N ILE A 71 -1.68 -15.87 6.46
CA ILE A 71 -1.08 -15.12 5.35
C ILE A 71 -1.07 -15.99 4.08
N ASN A 72 -0.62 -17.24 4.16
CA ASN A 72 -0.60 -18.16 3.02
C ASN A 72 -2.00 -18.38 2.43
N SER A 73 -3.03 -18.40 3.27
CA SER A 73 -4.43 -18.53 2.84
C SER A 73 -4.97 -17.26 2.17
N LEU A 74 -4.54 -16.08 2.63
CA LEU A 74 -4.95 -14.79 2.09
C LEU A 74 -4.21 -14.42 0.79
N TYR A 75 -3.02 -14.97 0.59
CA TYR A 75 -2.17 -14.77 -0.59
C TYR A 75 -1.84 -16.12 -1.22
N PRO A 76 -2.80 -16.84 -1.82
CA PRO A 76 -2.58 -18.19 -2.32
C PRO A 76 -1.65 -18.22 -3.54
N LEU A 77 -1.03 -19.38 -3.76
CA LEU A 77 -0.20 -19.63 -4.95
C LEU A 77 -1.05 -19.48 -6.22
N ASN A 78 -0.44 -18.96 -7.29
CA ASN A 78 -1.02 -18.82 -8.63
C ASN A 78 -2.37 -18.07 -8.69
N ASP A 79 -2.64 -17.21 -7.71
CA ASP A 79 -3.84 -16.38 -7.71
C ASP A 79 -3.66 -15.20 -8.68
N PRO A 80 -4.43 -15.13 -9.78
CA PRO A 80 -4.27 -14.10 -10.79
C PRO A 80 -4.70 -12.70 -10.33
N SER A 81 -5.31 -12.59 -9.14
CA SER A 81 -5.65 -11.29 -8.54
C SER A 81 -4.48 -10.65 -7.79
N LEU A 82 -3.45 -11.42 -7.43
CA LEU A 82 -2.26 -10.91 -6.74
C LEU A 82 -1.35 -10.20 -7.74
N GLY A 83 -1.03 -8.93 -7.46
CA GLY A 83 -0.29 -8.06 -8.38
C GLY A 83 -1.11 -7.48 -9.53
N ALA A 84 -2.39 -7.83 -9.63
CA ALA A 84 -3.24 -7.36 -10.71
C ALA A 84 -3.35 -5.82 -10.77
N PRO A 85 -3.53 -5.24 -11.97
CA PRO A 85 -3.60 -5.91 -13.27
C PRO A 85 -2.21 -6.22 -13.89
N PHE A 86 -1.13 -6.04 -13.14
CA PHE A 86 0.26 -6.15 -13.61
C PHE A 86 0.97 -7.39 -13.06
N ASN A 87 0.20 -8.43 -12.71
CA ASN A 87 0.76 -9.69 -12.24
C ASN A 87 1.65 -10.31 -13.33
N THR A 88 2.79 -10.86 -12.93
CA THR A 88 3.86 -11.30 -13.83
C THR A 88 3.72 -12.76 -14.27
N GLY A 89 2.86 -13.53 -13.59
CA GLY A 89 2.75 -14.98 -13.74
C GLY A 89 3.79 -15.76 -12.95
N ASP A 90 4.70 -15.08 -12.27
CA ASP A 90 5.58 -15.65 -11.26
C ASP A 90 4.82 -15.72 -9.92
N SER A 91 4.26 -16.88 -9.63
CA SER A 91 3.41 -17.12 -8.45
C SER A 91 4.02 -16.60 -7.14
N LEU A 92 5.30 -16.89 -6.90
CA LEU A 92 5.97 -16.52 -5.66
C LEU A 92 6.24 -15.01 -5.62
N PHE A 93 6.67 -14.41 -6.73
CA PHE A 93 6.87 -12.97 -6.80
C PHE A 93 5.56 -12.19 -6.65
N ASP A 94 4.54 -12.54 -7.42
CA ASP A 94 3.23 -11.87 -7.44
C ASP A 94 2.56 -11.92 -6.05
N ARG A 95 2.61 -13.07 -5.36
CA ARG A 95 2.05 -13.15 -4.00
C ARG A 95 2.89 -12.39 -2.97
N ALA A 96 4.22 -12.39 -3.12
CA ALA A 96 5.11 -11.70 -2.19
C ALA A 96 5.00 -10.18 -2.31
N GLU A 97 4.96 -9.64 -3.52
CA GLU A 97 4.75 -8.20 -3.75
C GLU A 97 3.34 -7.75 -3.35
N ALA A 98 2.30 -8.56 -3.59
CA ALA A 98 0.95 -8.22 -3.15
C ALA A 98 0.85 -8.16 -1.62
N TRP A 99 1.46 -9.13 -0.92
CA TRP A 99 1.54 -9.11 0.54
C TRP A 99 2.36 -7.92 1.05
N TYR A 100 3.49 -7.60 0.42
CA TYR A 100 4.33 -6.48 0.82
C TYR A 100 3.57 -5.15 0.63
N THR A 101 2.89 -4.99 -0.49
CA THR A 101 2.02 -3.83 -0.78
C THR A 101 0.98 -3.63 0.31
N ASP A 102 0.26 -4.70 0.64
CA ASP A 102 -0.79 -4.62 1.66
C ASP A 102 -0.20 -4.40 3.06
N ASN A 103 0.85 -5.12 3.45
CA ASN A 103 1.36 -5.15 4.82
C ASN A 103 2.23 -3.94 5.19
N MET A 104 3.02 -3.43 4.25
CA MET A 104 3.95 -2.31 4.51
C MET A 104 3.34 -0.95 4.19
N TYR A 105 2.35 -0.88 3.31
CA TYR A 105 1.79 0.39 2.84
C TYR A 105 0.29 0.50 3.10
N LEU A 106 -0.54 -0.34 2.47
CA LEU A 106 -1.99 -0.14 2.49
C LEU A 106 -2.60 -0.31 3.89
N ALA A 107 -2.26 -1.40 4.58
CA ALA A 107 -2.70 -1.68 5.95
C ALA A 107 -2.18 -0.57 6.90
N ALA A 108 -0.89 -0.26 6.84
CA ALA A 108 -0.30 0.81 7.66
C ALA A 108 -1.00 2.17 7.48
N ARG A 109 -1.33 2.56 6.24
CA ARG A 109 -2.13 3.77 5.97
C ARG A 109 -3.53 3.66 6.56
N ARG A 110 -4.22 2.52 6.39
CA ARG A 110 -5.55 2.28 6.97
C ARG A 110 -5.55 2.33 8.50
N LEU A 111 -4.55 1.71 9.15
CA LEU A 111 -4.37 1.74 10.59
C LEU A 111 -4.32 3.17 11.12
N LEU A 112 -3.48 4.03 10.51
CA LEU A 112 -3.39 5.43 10.87
C LEU A 112 -4.69 6.18 10.55
N PHE A 113 -5.21 6.05 9.33
CA PHE A 113 -6.36 6.84 8.87
C PHE A 113 -7.64 6.52 9.65
N ASN A 114 -7.90 5.26 9.95
CA ASN A 114 -9.05 4.86 10.76
C ASN A 114 -8.99 5.45 12.18
N LYS A 115 -7.78 5.60 12.74
CA LYS A 115 -7.59 6.18 14.06
C LYS A 115 -7.59 7.70 14.06
N ALA A 116 -7.05 8.32 13.01
CA ALA A 116 -6.87 9.76 12.90
C ALA A 116 -8.11 10.50 12.36
N ALA A 117 -9.00 9.81 11.63
CA ALA A 117 -10.18 10.42 11.02
C ALA A 117 -11.07 11.26 11.98
N PRO A 118 -11.32 10.85 13.25
CA PRO A 118 -12.07 11.69 14.18
C PRO A 118 -11.25 12.82 14.83
N LEU A 119 -9.93 12.86 14.60
CA LEU A 119 -9.00 13.76 15.28
C LEU A 119 -8.49 14.89 14.38
N GLN A 120 -8.46 14.69 13.06
CA GLN A 120 -7.91 15.65 12.11
C GLN A 120 -8.44 15.45 10.67
N PRO A 121 -8.34 16.46 9.78
CA PRO A 121 -8.63 16.28 8.35
C PRO A 121 -7.67 15.29 7.69
N LEU A 122 -8.22 14.38 6.88
CA LEU A 122 -7.45 13.36 6.17
C LEU A 122 -7.83 13.33 4.70
N PHE A 123 -6.86 13.17 3.82
CA PHE A 123 -7.04 13.03 2.38
C PHE A 123 -6.24 11.85 1.88
N ALA A 124 -6.94 10.78 1.50
CA ALA A 124 -6.32 9.53 1.06
C ALA A 124 -6.29 9.46 -0.47
N PHE A 125 -5.23 8.90 -1.06
CA PHE A 125 -5.23 8.52 -2.48
C PHE A 125 -4.86 7.05 -2.71
N ALA A 126 -5.31 6.52 -3.84
CA ALA A 126 -4.85 5.27 -4.43
C ALA A 126 -4.29 5.59 -5.83
N PHE A 127 -2.97 5.53 -5.98
CA PHE A 127 -2.31 5.82 -7.25
C PHE A 127 -2.33 4.56 -8.13
N ARG A 128 -2.92 4.68 -9.31
CA ARG A 128 -3.18 3.58 -10.24
C ARG A 128 -2.71 3.87 -11.67
N GLU A 129 -2.07 5.01 -11.91
CA GLU A 129 -1.51 5.30 -13.23
C GLU A 129 -0.25 4.46 -13.48
N PHE A 130 -0.29 3.66 -14.53
CA PHE A 130 0.91 3.10 -15.10
C PHE A 130 1.51 4.11 -16.08
N ILE A 131 2.56 4.80 -15.65
CA ILE A 131 3.23 5.83 -16.44
C ILE A 131 3.90 5.18 -17.65
N PRO A 132 3.59 5.60 -18.90
CA PRO A 132 4.14 4.97 -20.08
C PRO A 132 5.67 5.07 -20.13
N GLY A 133 6.32 3.94 -20.38
CA GLY A 133 7.78 3.82 -20.38
C GLY A 133 8.34 3.08 -19.15
N ASN A 134 7.55 2.97 -18.08
CA ASN A 134 7.92 2.15 -16.94
C ASN A 134 7.89 0.65 -17.25
N ASP A 135 8.60 -0.14 -16.44
CA ASP A 135 8.66 -1.60 -16.59
C ASP A 135 7.28 -2.21 -16.25
N PRO A 136 6.58 -2.83 -17.21
CA PRO A 136 5.26 -3.42 -16.97
C PRO A 136 5.25 -4.48 -15.87
N SER A 137 6.40 -5.15 -15.63
CA SER A 137 6.52 -6.17 -14.58
C SER A 137 6.60 -5.61 -13.15
N LEU A 138 6.76 -4.29 -13.02
CA LEU A 138 6.68 -3.59 -11.74
C LEU A 138 5.29 -2.97 -11.52
N GLY A 139 4.48 -2.86 -12.57
CA GLY A 139 3.16 -2.23 -12.50
C GLY A 139 3.24 -0.78 -12.02
N VAL A 140 2.32 -0.39 -11.14
CA VAL A 140 2.33 0.93 -10.50
C VAL A 140 3.16 0.84 -9.22
N PHE A 141 4.47 0.79 -9.39
CA PHE A 141 5.41 0.46 -8.32
C PHE A 141 5.69 1.62 -7.37
N HIS A 142 6.29 1.31 -6.22
CA HIS A 142 6.67 2.30 -5.21
C HIS A 142 7.49 3.46 -5.76
N GLY A 143 6.99 4.69 -5.56
CA GLY A 143 7.67 5.92 -5.98
C GLY A 143 7.48 6.28 -7.46
N SER A 144 6.79 5.47 -8.27
CA SER A 144 6.49 5.81 -9.67
C SER A 144 5.74 7.14 -9.82
N GLU A 145 4.86 7.48 -8.89
CA GLU A 145 4.12 8.74 -8.88
C GLU A 145 5.03 9.98 -8.75
N LEU A 146 6.22 9.81 -8.17
CA LEU A 146 7.19 10.90 -8.02
C LEU A 146 7.71 11.38 -9.36
N GLU A 147 7.66 10.55 -10.41
CA GLU A 147 7.99 10.98 -11.77
C GLU A 147 7.11 12.16 -12.18
N LEU A 148 5.82 12.13 -11.87
CA LEU A 148 4.85 13.17 -12.22
C LEU A 148 5.02 14.46 -11.42
N LEU A 149 5.71 14.41 -10.27
CA LEU A 149 5.95 15.57 -9.42
C LEU A 149 7.34 16.19 -9.64
N PHE A 150 8.36 15.34 -9.88
CA PHE A 150 9.77 15.74 -9.83
C PHE A 150 10.62 15.19 -10.98
N GLY A 151 10.10 14.24 -11.76
CA GLY A 151 10.86 13.50 -12.74
C GLY A 151 10.58 13.90 -14.19
N HIS A 152 10.98 13.01 -15.09
CA HIS A 152 10.65 13.10 -16.51
C HIS A 152 9.55 12.10 -16.81
N PHE A 153 8.50 12.54 -17.48
CA PHE A 153 7.38 11.70 -17.90
C PHE A 153 7.03 12.01 -19.37
N PRO A 154 6.41 11.06 -20.07
CA PRO A 154 5.97 11.29 -21.44
C PRO A 154 4.90 12.40 -21.50
N ALA A 155 4.86 13.17 -22.60
CA ALA A 155 3.98 14.32 -22.75
C ALA A 155 2.48 14.02 -22.54
N VAL A 156 2.06 12.76 -22.72
CA VAL A 156 0.69 12.30 -22.44
C VAL A 156 0.29 12.49 -20.97
N GLU A 157 1.24 12.46 -20.04
CA GLU A 157 0.99 12.66 -18.60
C GLU A 157 0.92 14.12 -18.18
N GLN A 158 1.25 15.07 -19.06
CA GLN A 158 1.44 16.48 -18.67
C GLN A 158 0.23 17.11 -17.96
N ALA A 159 -0.98 16.83 -18.44
CA ALA A 159 -2.20 17.35 -17.83
C ALA A 159 -2.46 16.71 -16.45
N PHE A 160 -2.23 15.41 -16.33
CA PHE A 160 -2.42 14.67 -15.09
C PHE A 160 -1.37 15.07 -14.03
N ALA A 161 -0.10 15.18 -14.42
CA ALA A 161 0.98 15.69 -13.59
C ALA A 161 0.69 17.09 -13.05
N LYS A 162 0.17 17.99 -13.90
CA LYS A 162 -0.25 19.33 -13.46
C LYS A 162 -1.37 19.24 -12.41
N GLN A 163 -2.39 18.41 -12.64
CA GLN A 163 -3.49 18.23 -11.70
C GLN A 163 -3.01 17.68 -10.34
N MET A 164 -2.07 16.73 -10.36
CA MET A 164 -1.44 16.23 -9.13
C MET A 164 -0.68 17.33 -8.39
N ALA A 165 0.12 18.13 -9.10
CA ALA A 165 0.84 19.26 -8.50
C ALA A 165 -0.13 20.29 -7.89
N ASP A 166 -1.23 20.61 -8.59
CA ASP A 166 -2.26 21.53 -8.08
C ASP A 166 -2.86 21.01 -6.75
N PHE A 167 -3.17 19.71 -6.62
CA PHE A 167 -3.66 19.15 -5.35
C PHE A 167 -2.66 19.31 -4.20
N TYR A 168 -1.38 19.06 -4.45
CA TYR A 168 -0.34 19.18 -3.42
C TYR A 168 -0.12 20.64 -3.02
N VAL A 169 -0.08 21.56 -3.99
CA VAL A 169 0.04 23.00 -3.73
C VAL A 169 -1.15 23.52 -2.94
N ASN A 170 -2.38 23.13 -3.29
CA ASN A 170 -3.57 23.48 -2.54
C ASN A 170 -3.51 22.94 -1.11
N PHE A 171 -3.11 21.68 -0.92
CA PHE A 171 -2.99 21.11 0.43
C PHE A 171 -1.93 21.84 1.28
N ILE A 172 -0.80 22.24 0.68
CA ILE A 172 0.24 23.01 1.36
C ILE A 172 -0.28 24.40 1.77
N ASN A 173 -1.04 25.06 0.90
CA ASN A 173 -1.51 26.43 1.13
C ASN A 173 -2.74 26.49 2.05
N ASP A 174 -3.71 25.62 1.80
CA ASP A 174 -5.07 25.69 2.36
C ASP A 174 -5.41 24.53 3.30
N LEU A 175 -4.47 23.60 3.52
CA LEU A 175 -4.70 22.36 4.28
C LEU A 175 -5.83 21.48 3.71
N ASN A 176 -6.14 21.68 2.43
CA ASN A 176 -7.16 20.95 1.68
C ASN A 176 -6.75 20.87 0.20
N PRO A 177 -6.67 19.67 -0.41
CA PRO A 177 -6.28 19.52 -1.82
C PRO A 177 -7.31 20.09 -2.82
N GLY A 178 -8.56 20.27 -2.41
CA GLY A 178 -9.65 20.72 -3.26
C GLY A 178 -10.35 19.58 -4.03
N ALA A 179 -11.45 19.93 -4.70
CA ALA A 179 -12.25 18.96 -5.46
C ALA A 179 -11.47 18.38 -6.67
N PRO A 180 -11.72 17.12 -7.05
CA PRO A 180 -12.71 16.19 -6.51
C PRO A 180 -12.24 15.37 -5.29
N TRP A 181 -11.12 15.72 -4.65
CA TRP A 181 -10.54 14.92 -3.58
C TRP A 181 -11.37 14.98 -2.29
N PRO A 182 -12.07 13.90 -1.90
CA PRO A 182 -12.90 13.92 -0.71
C PRO A 182 -12.04 13.87 0.55
N GLN A 183 -12.53 14.51 1.62
CA GLN A 183 -12.00 14.23 2.94
C GLN A 183 -12.35 12.79 3.32
N PHE A 184 -11.37 12.03 3.78
CA PHE A 184 -11.56 10.70 4.34
C PHE A 184 -12.29 10.80 5.68
N THR A 185 -13.37 10.05 5.83
CA THR A 185 -14.15 9.94 7.08
C THR A 185 -14.43 8.47 7.38
N LEU A 186 -14.77 8.15 8.63
CA LEU A 186 -15.13 6.78 9.01
C LEU A 186 -16.44 6.31 8.37
N GLN A 187 -17.33 7.24 8.02
CA GLN A 187 -18.62 6.97 7.42
C GLN A 187 -18.50 6.59 5.95
N THR A 188 -17.70 7.34 5.18
CA THR A 188 -17.63 7.17 3.73
C THR A 188 -16.40 6.40 3.27
N LYS A 189 -15.30 6.46 4.05
CA LYS A 189 -13.99 5.88 3.73
C LYS A 189 -13.57 6.12 2.28
N GLN A 190 -13.83 7.32 1.75
CA GLN A 190 -13.49 7.64 0.37
C GLN A 190 -12.02 8.00 0.25
N VAL A 191 -11.38 7.49 -0.82
CA VAL A 191 -10.05 7.89 -1.26
C VAL A 191 -10.14 8.40 -2.69
N LEU A 192 -9.20 9.22 -3.11
CA LEU A 192 -9.11 9.63 -4.51
C LEU A 192 -8.28 8.62 -5.30
N GLN A 193 -8.87 7.98 -6.29
CA GLN A 193 -8.11 7.28 -7.31
C GLN A 193 -7.38 8.30 -8.18
N LEU A 194 -6.08 8.13 -8.32
CA LEU A 194 -5.22 8.93 -9.19
C LEU A 194 -4.78 8.06 -10.37
N MET A 195 -5.44 8.24 -11.50
CA MET A 195 -5.15 7.60 -12.78
C MET A 195 -5.46 8.61 -13.89
N ARG A 196 -4.62 8.69 -14.93
CA ARG A 196 -4.87 9.57 -16.07
C ARG A 196 -6.21 9.19 -16.69
N ASP A 197 -6.99 10.22 -17.04
CA ASP A 197 -8.36 10.09 -17.55
C ASP A 197 -9.39 9.46 -16.57
N ASN A 198 -8.99 9.15 -15.32
CA ASN A 198 -9.86 8.57 -14.30
C ASN A 198 -9.48 9.00 -12.86
N ILE A 199 -9.60 10.30 -12.60
CA ILE A 199 -9.49 10.88 -11.25
C ILE A 199 -10.88 10.85 -10.62
N THR A 200 -11.13 9.90 -9.72
CA THR A 200 -12.45 9.70 -9.14
C THR A 200 -12.37 9.28 -7.68
N ALA A 201 -13.37 9.67 -6.89
CA ALA A 201 -13.51 9.17 -5.52
C ALA A 201 -13.99 7.70 -5.56
N ILE A 202 -13.30 6.84 -4.82
CA ILE A 202 -13.65 5.41 -4.68
C ILE A 202 -13.71 5.03 -3.20
N PRO A 203 -14.51 4.02 -2.83
CA PRO A 203 -14.45 3.45 -1.49
C PRO A 203 -13.09 2.77 -1.22
N ASP A 204 -12.58 2.92 0.01
CA ASP A 204 -11.37 2.28 0.51
C ASP A 204 -11.62 0.82 0.98
N ASP A 205 -12.23 0.00 0.12
CA ASP A 205 -12.69 -1.35 0.46
C ASP A 205 -11.91 -2.49 -0.25
N PHE A 206 -11.01 -2.16 -1.16
CA PHE A 206 -10.13 -3.12 -1.82
C PHE A 206 -9.20 -3.80 -0.81
N ASN A 207 -8.96 -5.12 -0.92
CA ASN A 207 -8.11 -5.90 0.00
C ASN A 207 -8.51 -5.78 1.50
N LEU A 208 -9.78 -5.50 1.82
CA LEU A 208 -10.20 -5.25 3.20
C LEU A 208 -9.94 -6.45 4.13
N GLN A 209 -10.22 -7.67 3.70
CA GLN A 209 -9.96 -8.87 4.50
C GLN A 209 -8.47 -9.00 4.85
N LYS A 210 -7.60 -8.81 3.85
CA LYS A 210 -6.15 -8.87 3.98
C LYS A 210 -5.64 -7.82 4.97
N THR A 211 -5.93 -6.56 4.70
CA THR A 211 -5.47 -5.44 5.55
C THR A 211 -6.05 -5.49 6.96
N THR A 212 -7.31 -5.92 7.15
CA THR A 212 -7.92 -6.09 8.48
C THR A 212 -7.18 -7.15 9.31
N PHE A 213 -6.79 -8.26 8.68
CA PHE A 213 -5.98 -9.27 9.35
C PHE A 213 -4.58 -8.75 9.69
N LEU A 214 -3.91 -8.09 8.73
CA LEU A 214 -2.56 -7.54 8.90
C LEU A 214 -2.48 -6.44 9.96
N ASP A 215 -3.55 -5.66 10.14
CA ASP A 215 -3.67 -4.61 11.18
C ASP A 215 -4.24 -5.14 12.52
N SER A 216 -4.50 -6.44 12.64
CA SER A 216 -4.98 -7.00 13.90
C SER A 216 -3.94 -6.81 15.02
N THR A 217 -4.39 -6.60 16.25
CA THR A 217 -3.49 -6.45 17.42
C THR A 217 -2.53 -7.63 17.57
N HIS A 218 -2.98 -8.83 17.21
CA HIS A 218 -2.17 -10.03 17.22
C HIS A 218 -1.01 -9.92 16.22
N VAL A 219 -1.30 -9.69 14.93
CA VAL A 219 -0.27 -9.57 13.89
C VAL A 219 0.66 -8.37 14.14
N LEU A 220 0.14 -7.21 14.54
CA LEU A 220 0.96 -6.05 14.90
C LEU A 220 1.92 -6.34 16.07
N GLY A 221 1.45 -7.12 17.06
CA GLY A 221 2.25 -7.55 18.20
C GLY A 221 3.43 -8.42 17.81
N GLU A 222 3.18 -9.40 16.93
CA GLU A 222 4.16 -10.37 16.43
C GLU A 222 5.14 -9.75 15.42
N PHE A 223 4.66 -8.89 14.54
CA PHE A 223 5.50 -8.18 13.56
C PHE A 223 6.28 -7.02 14.19
N GLN A 224 5.95 -6.67 15.44
CA GLN A 224 6.55 -5.57 16.19
C GLN A 224 6.45 -4.19 15.52
N LYS A 225 5.38 -4.00 14.73
CA LYS A 225 5.04 -2.74 14.05
C LYS A 225 4.44 -1.72 15.01
#